data_AF-A0A258LHB3-F1
#
_entry.id   AF-A0A258LHB3-F1
#
_cell.length_a   1.000
_cell.length_b   1.000
_cell.length_c   1.000
_cell.angle_alpha   90.00
_cell.angle_beta   90.00
_cell.angle_gamma   90.00
#
_symmetry.space_group_name_H-M   'P 1'
#
loop_
_entity.id
_entity.type
_entity.pdbx_description
1 polymer ?
#
loop_
_entity_poly.entity_id
_entity_poly.type
_entity_poly.pdbx_seq_one_letter_code
_entity_poly.pdbx_strand_id
1 'polypeptide(L)' 'MAVEAVLTAIKTANIPLLQNVALFDLYQGKGIAENKKSLALSVLMHDTQKTLTDNDADILVTNLLQLLENKFGATLRN' A
#
# COMPACT_ATOMS: atom_id res chain seq x y z
N MET A 1 13.11 0.49 8.21
CA MET A 1 13.59 1.41 7.15
C MET A 1 12.72 1.40 5.89
N ALA A 2 12.68 0.35 5.06
CA ALA A 2 11.91 0.39 3.80
C ALA A 2 10.37 0.53 4.00
N VAL A 3 9.81 -0.23 4.94
CA VAL A 3 8.38 -0.18 5.30
C VAL A 3 7.96 1.18 5.82
N GLU A 4 8.76 1.77 6.70
CA GLU A 4 8.48 3.07 7.29
C GLU A 4 8.50 4.18 6.23
N ALA A 5 9.44 4.12 5.28
CA ALA A 5 9.48 5.06 4.16
C ALA A 5 8.23 4.95 3.28
N VAL A 6 7.75 3.73 3.04
CA VAL A 6 6.49 3.47 2.34
C VAL A 6 5.30 4.04 3.11
N LEU A 7 5.17 3.71 4.40
CA LEU A 7 4.10 4.22 5.27
C LEU A 7 4.09 5.76 5.31
N THR A 8 5.26 6.38 5.45
CA THR A 8 5.38 7.85 5.42
C THR A 8 4.97 8.40 4.06
N ALA A 9 5.42 7.80 2.96
CA ALA A 9 5.05 8.28 1.62
C ALA A 9 3.53 8.17 1.37
N ILE A 10 2.90 7.10 1.84
CA ILE A 10 1.44 6.90 1.81
C ILE A 10 0.73 7.95 2.66
N LYS A 11 1.20 8.20 3.90
CA LYS A 11 0.65 9.24 4.77
C LYS A 11 0.80 10.63 4.18
N THR A 12 1.93 10.92 3.54
CA THR A 12 2.20 12.19 2.85
C THR A 12 1.33 12.36 1.61
N ALA A 13 1.00 11.27 0.90
CA ALA A 13 0.10 11.30 -0.24
C ALA A 13 -1.34 11.71 0.14
N ASN A 14 -1.69 11.60 1.42
CA ASN A 14 -2.98 12.01 1.99
C ASN A 14 -4.16 11.55 1.13
N ILE A 15 -4.15 10.25 0.81
CA ILE A 15 -5.11 9.67 -0.12
C ILE A 15 -6.49 9.72 0.54
N PRO A 16 -7.52 10.25 -0.14
CA PRO A 16 -8.87 10.28 0.39
C PRO A 16 -9.32 8.85 0.74
N LEU A 17 -10.11 8.73 1.83
CA LEU A 17 -10.64 7.46 2.35
C LEU A 17 -9.64 6.55 3.07
N LEU A 18 -8.33 6.83 2.96
CA LEU A 18 -7.29 6.11 3.68
C LEU A 18 -7.31 6.54 5.15
N GLN A 19 -7.80 5.67 6.03
CA GLN A 19 -7.87 5.95 7.46
C GLN A 19 -6.57 5.52 8.15
N ASN A 20 -6.08 4.32 7.84
CA ASN A 20 -4.84 3.79 8.40
C ASN A 20 -4.11 2.88 7.43
N VAL A 21 -2.80 2.76 7.61
CA VAL A 21 -1.97 1.79 6.93
C VAL A 21 -0.99 1.18 7.92
N ALA A 22 -0.90 -0.15 7.93
CA ALA A 22 -0.07 -0.92 8.83
C ALA A 22 0.67 -2.01 8.05
N LEU A 23 1.84 -2.43 8.53
CA LEU A 23 2.50 -3.62 8.00
C LEU A 23 1.75 -4.85 8.52
N PHE A 24 1.26 -5.69 7.60
CA PHE A 24 0.63 -6.95 7.93
C PHE A 24 1.67 -8.07 8.01
N ASP A 25 2.44 -8.26 6.94
CA ASP A 25 3.39 -9.35 6.84
C ASP A 25 4.62 -8.94 6.01
N LEU A 26 5.77 -9.51 6.35
CA LEU A 26 7.00 -9.38 5.59
C LEU A 26 7.38 -10.76 5.08
N TYR A 27 7.10 -11.02 3.80
CA TYR A 27 7.44 -12.27 3.17
C TYR A 27 8.80 -12.18 2.49
N GLN A 28 9.75 -12.99 2.96
CA GLN A 28 11.07 -13.15 2.34
C GLN A 28 11.32 -14.66 2.14
N GLY A 29 10.76 -15.22 1.06
CA GLY A 29 10.78 -16.66 0.79
C GLY A 29 11.12 -17.04 -0.66
N LYS A 30 11.21 -18.35 -0.92
CA LYS A 30 11.54 -18.95 -2.24
C LYS A 30 10.50 -18.55 -3.29
N GLY A 31 10.86 -17.62 -4.18
CA GLY A 31 9.96 -17.01 -5.18
C GLY A 31 10.10 -15.49 -5.28
N ILE A 32 10.74 -14.89 -4.28
CA ILE A 32 11.26 -13.53 -4.29
C ILE A 32 12.78 -13.61 -4.47
N ALA A 33 13.35 -12.76 -5.34
CA ALA A 33 14.80 -12.70 -5.54
C ALA A 33 15.51 -12.48 -4.18
N GLU A 34 16.72 -13.00 -3.98
CA GLU A 34 17.43 -12.94 -2.69
C GLU A 34 17.63 -11.51 -2.14
N ASN A 35 17.50 -10.50 -3.02
CA ASN A 35 17.56 -9.08 -2.68
C ASN A 35 16.21 -8.34 -2.73
N LYS A 36 15.09 -9.04 -2.93
CA LYS A 36 13.75 -8.47 -2.88
C LYS A 36 13.03 -8.98 -1.62
N LYS A 37 12.06 -8.20 -1.15
CA LYS A 37 11.18 -8.58 -0.04
C LYS A 37 9.75 -8.27 -0.45
N SER A 38 8.84 -9.21 -0.22
CA SER A 38 7.40 -8.94 -0.35
C SER A 38 6.89 -8.37 0.96
N LEU A 39 6.11 -7.31 0.84
CA LEU A 39 5.57 -6.58 1.97
C LEU A 39 4.05 -6.58 1.83
N ALA A 40 3.35 -7.25 2.73
CA ALA A 40 1.91 -7.14 2.86
C ALA A 40 1.60 -5.96 3.76
N LEU A 41 0.86 -4.99 3.22
CA LEU A 41 0.40 -3.82 3.95
C LEU A 41 -1.12 -3.97 4.14
N SER A 42 -1.57 -3.79 5.38
CA SER A 42 -2.99 -3.69 5.70
C SER A 42 -3.40 -2.23 5.59
N VAL A 43 -4.37 -1.96 4.72
CA VAL A 43 -4.92 -0.63 4.51
C VAL A 43 -6.33 -0.61 5.08
N LEU A 44 -6.58 0.34 5.97
CA LEU A 44 -7.86 0.54 6.61
C LEU A 44 -8.53 1.75 5.97
N MET A 45 -9.60 1.48 5.24
CA MET A 45 -10.41 2.48 4.58
C MET A 45 -11.62 2.80 5.44
N HIS A 46 -11.93 4.08 5.58
CA HIS A 46 -13.12 4.50 6.30
C HIS A 46 -13.70 5.76 5.66
N ASP A 47 -15.00 5.72 5.38
CA ASP A 47 -15.77 6.86 4.92
C ASP A 47 -16.94 7.07 5.88
N THR A 48 -17.07 8.28 6.41
CA THR A 48 -18.13 8.66 7.36
C THR A 48 -19.40 9.18 6.68
N GLN A 49 -19.37 9.41 5.37
CA GLN A 49 -20.43 10.03 4.57
C GLN A 49 -21.13 9.03 3.64
N LYS A 50 -20.44 7.99 3.18
CA LYS A 50 -20.96 6.98 2.25
C LYS A 50 -20.37 5.60 2.51
N THR A 51 -21.06 4.57 2.04
CA THR A 51 -20.48 3.22 1.95
C THR A 51 -19.37 3.22 0.90
N LEU A 52 -18.19 2.73 1.29
CA LEU A 52 -17.09 2.50 0.35
C LEU A 52 -17.55 1.54 -0.75
N THR A 53 -17.38 1.97 -1.99
CA THR A 53 -17.61 1.10 -3.15
C THR A 53 -16.31 0.43 -3.56
N ASP A 54 -16.40 -0.68 -4.27
CA ASP A 54 -15.23 -1.38 -4.82
C ASP A 54 -14.37 -0.43 -5.67
N ASN A 55 -15.02 0.51 -6.37
CA ASN A 55 -14.36 1.53 -7.18
C ASN A 55 -13.54 2.52 -6.34
N ASP A 56 -14.03 2.91 -5.16
CA ASP A 56 -13.26 3.75 -4.23
C ASP A 56 -12.00 3.02 -3.75
N ALA A 57 -12.11 1.72 -3.45
CA ALA A 57 -10.98 0.90 -3.05
C ALA A 57 -9.94 0.76 -4.18
N ASP A 58 -10.41 0.52 -5.41
CA ASP A 58 -9.55 0.38 -6.60
C ASP A 58 -8.77 1.66 -6.91
N ILE A 59 -9.42 2.83 -6.83
CA ILE A 59 -8.75 4.13 -6.99
C ILE A 59 -7.65 4.31 -5.94
N LEU A 60 -7.92 3.93 -4.70
CA LEU A 60 -6.96 4.04 -3.60
C LEU A 60 -5.76 3.13 -3.83
N VAL A 61 -6.00 1.86 -4.16
CA VAL A 61 -4.96 0.87 -4.45
C VAL A 61 -4.13 1.32 -5.65
N THR A 62 -4.76 1.82 -6.71
CA THR A 62 -4.07 2.35 -7.90
C THR A 62 -3.19 3.55 -7.55
N ASN A 63 -3.67 4.49 -6.74
CA ASN A 63 -2.86 5.64 -6.28
C ASN A 63 -1.67 5.20 -5.43
N LEU A 64 -1.90 4.27 -4.50
CA LEU A 64 -0.83 3.68 -3.69
C LEU A 64 0.20 3.01 -4.59
N LEU A 65 -0.25 2.22 -5.56
CA LEU A 65 0.64 1.47 -6.42
C LEU A 65 1.46 2.38 -7.32
N GLN A 66 0.84 3.37 -7.95
CA GLN A 66 1.54 4.39 -8.73
C GLN A 66 2.61 5.10 -7.90
N LEU A 67 2.30 5.48 -6.67
CA LEU A 67 3.25 6.15 -5.78
C LEU A 67 4.42 5.24 -5.37
N LEU A 68 4.12 3.98 -5.05
CA LEU A 68 5.12 2.98 -4.67
C LEU A 68 6.00 2.56 -5.86
N GLU A 69 5.42 2.45 -7.04
CA GLU A 69 6.14 2.18 -8.28
C GLU A 69 7.06 3.35 -8.64
N ASN A 70 6.58 4.59 -8.54
CA ASN A 70 7.36 5.77 -8.89
C ASN A 70 8.49 6.06 -7.87
N LYS A 71 8.22 5.91 -6.56
CA LYS A 71 9.24 6.14 -5.52
C LYS A 71 10.18 4.98 -5.26
N PHE A 72 9.67 3.75 -5.31
CA PHE A 72 10.40 2.57 -4.83
C PHE A 72 10.54 1.49 -5.91
N GLY A 73 9.93 1.65 -7.09
CA GLY A 73 9.91 0.61 -8.12
C GLY A 73 9.16 -0.65 -7.68
N ALA A 74 8.24 -0.51 -6.71
CA ALA A 74 7.48 -1.64 -6.18
C ALA A 74 6.35 -2.01 -7.13
N THR A 75 6.13 -3.31 -7.31
CA THR A 75 5.06 -3.86 -8.14
C THR A 75 4.09 -4.67 -7.30
N LEU A 76 2.79 -4.57 -7.63
CA LEU A 76 1.76 -5.40 -7.01
C LEU A 76 2.01 -6.85 -7.42
N ARG A 77 1.94 -7.76 -6.45
CA ARG A 77 1.98 -9.19 -6.70
C ARG A 77 0.65 -9.78 -6.21
N ASN A 78 -0.16 -10.23 -7.15
CA ASN A 78 -1.46 -10.85 -6.90
C ASN A 78 -1.35 -12.37 -6.77
#